data_AF-A0A5A7PUN9-F1
#
_entry.id   AF-A0A5A7PUN9-F1
#
_cell.length_a   1.000
_cell.length_b   1.000
_cell.length_c   1.000
_cell.angle_alpha   90.00
_cell.angle_beta   90.00
_cell.angle_gamma   90.00
#
_symmetry.space_group_name_H-M   'P 1'
#
loop_
_entity.id
_entity.type
_entity.pdbx_description
1 polymer ?
#
loop_
_entity_poly.entity_id
_entity_poly.type
_entity_poly.pdbx_seq_one_letter_code
_entity_poly.pdbx_strand_id
1 'polypeptide(L)'
;MLAAAQISSFIFFLSIATFHSLSQAIAPNSTDPILYDILPFIRVYINDTTPDLGGILSKDVKFSDKLGLPARIYLQFRKPRGFGELPLLIYFHGGGFFTESAFSPSYHRHLSLLAVRVGVVALSVKNRLAPENPLP
;
A
#
# COMPACT_ATOMS: atom_id res chain seq x y z
N MET A 1 28.42 -14.07 6.42
CA MET A 1 27.80 -12.73 6.35
C MET A 1 27.46 -12.30 4.91
N LEU A 2 28.30 -12.59 3.91
CA LEU A 2 28.05 -12.21 2.50
C LEU A 2 26.77 -12.84 1.87
N ALA A 3 26.46 -14.09 2.21
CA ALA A 3 25.31 -14.81 1.65
C ALA A 3 23.95 -14.24 2.10
N ALA A 4 23.86 -13.72 3.34
CA ALA A 4 22.62 -13.17 3.88
C ALA A 4 22.25 -11.82 3.21
N ALA A 5 23.24 -11.00 2.90
CA ALA A 5 23.04 -9.75 2.16
C ALA A 5 22.59 -10.00 0.70
N GLN A 6 23.16 -11.02 0.06
CA GLN A 6 22.78 -11.43 -1.30
C GLN A 6 21.32 -11.92 -1.35
N ILE A 7 20.90 -12.72 -0.37
CA ILE A 7 19.54 -13.24 -0.25
C ILE A 7 18.54 -12.11 0.06
N SER A 8 18.90 -11.17 0.94
CA SER A 8 18.07 -10.00 1.26
C SER A 8 17.88 -9.08 0.06
N SER A 9 18.96 -8.82 -0.70
CA SER A 9 18.91 -8.04 -1.93
C SER A 9 18.06 -8.74 -3.00
N PHE A 10 18.19 -10.06 -3.14
CA PHE A 10 17.39 -10.85 -4.08
C PHE A 10 15.89 -10.86 -3.73
N ILE A 11 15.54 -10.97 -2.45
CA ILE A 11 14.14 -10.87 -1.97
C ILE A 11 13.59 -9.46 -2.20
N PHE A 12 14.40 -8.42 -2.00
CA PHE A 12 14.01 -7.04 -2.29
C PHE A 12 13.74 -6.81 -3.78
N PHE A 13 14.61 -7.30 -4.67
CA PHE A 13 14.38 -7.22 -6.11
C PHE A 13 13.21 -8.08 -6.58
N LEU A 14 13.00 -9.26 -5.98
CA LEU A 14 11.84 -10.11 -6.26
C LEU A 14 10.54 -9.45 -5.79
N SER A 15 10.54 -8.72 -4.67
CA SER A 15 9.36 -7.98 -4.20
C SER A 15 9.03 -6.79 -5.10
N ILE A 16 10.03 -6.05 -5.59
CA ILE A 16 9.84 -4.98 -6.57
C ILE A 16 9.34 -5.55 -7.91
N ALA A 17 9.91 -6.64 -8.38
CA ALA A 17 9.51 -7.28 -9.64
C ALA A 17 8.06 -7.81 -9.55
N THR A 18 7.71 -8.48 -8.46
CA THR A 18 6.33 -8.95 -8.22
C THR A 18 5.36 -7.79 -8.05
N PHE A 19 5.75 -6.71 -7.36
CA PHE A 19 4.94 -5.49 -7.26
C PHE A 19 4.78 -4.79 -8.61
N HIS A 20 5.82 -4.78 -9.45
CA HIS A 20 5.79 -4.24 -10.81
C HIS A 20 4.86 -5.05 -11.72
N SER A 21 5.00 -6.38 -11.74
CA SER A 21 4.12 -7.27 -12.50
C SER A 21 2.68 -7.22 -12.01
N LEU A 22 2.44 -7.12 -10.70
CA LEU A 22 1.10 -7.01 -10.13
C LEU A 22 0.47 -5.64 -10.41
N SER A 23 1.27 -4.57 -10.42
CA SER A 23 0.81 -3.23 -10.82
C SER A 23 0.39 -3.19 -12.29
N GLN A 24 1.12 -3.90 -13.17
CA GLN A 24 0.76 -4.03 -14.59
C GLN A 24 -0.45 -4.95 -14.83
N ALA A 25 -0.57 -6.05 -14.09
CA ALA A 25 -1.66 -7.02 -14.23
C ALA A 25 -3.02 -6.54 -13.67
N ILE A 26 -3.01 -5.52 -12.80
CA ILE A 26 -4.21 -4.90 -12.20
C ILE A 26 -4.36 -3.47 -12.72
N ALA A 27 -4.13 -3.26 -14.02
CA ALA A 27 -4.78 -2.15 -14.68
C ALA A 27 -6.28 -2.50 -14.75
N PRO A 28 -7.19 -1.72 -14.12
CA PRO A 28 -8.60 -1.90 -14.41
C PRO A 28 -8.78 -1.78 -15.93
N ASN A 29 -9.72 -2.52 -16.50
CA ASN A 29 -10.15 -2.35 -17.89
C ASN A 29 -10.88 -1.01 -18.05
N SER A 30 -10.18 0.08 -17.75
CA SER A 30 -10.62 1.46 -17.84
C SER A 30 -10.15 1.96 -19.19
N THR A 31 -11.09 2.47 -19.97
CA THR A 31 -10.86 3.17 -21.24
C THR A 31 -10.31 4.58 -21.03
N ASP A 32 -10.06 5.00 -19.79
CA ASP A 32 -9.57 6.34 -19.49
C ASP A 32 -8.10 6.48 -19.91
N PRO A 33 -7.77 7.49 -20.73
CA PRO A 33 -6.40 7.68 -21.19
C PRO A 33 -5.48 8.05 -20.02
N ILE A 34 -4.24 7.55 -20.03
CA ILE A 34 -3.26 7.77 -18.96
C ILE A 34 -2.56 9.13 -19.18
N LEU A 35 -2.55 9.99 -18.16
CA LEU A 35 -1.87 11.29 -18.16
C LEU A 35 -0.38 11.14 -17.80
N TYR A 36 -0.10 10.41 -16.72
CA TYR A 36 1.28 10.10 -16.28
C TYR A 36 1.36 8.63 -15.87
N ASP A 37 2.35 7.91 -16.40
CA ASP A 37 2.67 6.53 -15.98
C ASP A 37 4.13 6.45 -15.52
N ILE A 38 4.32 6.45 -14.21
CA ILE A 38 5.60 6.28 -13.54
C ILE A 38 5.49 5.01 -12.69
N LEU A 39 5.40 3.86 -13.33
CA LEU A 39 5.35 2.58 -12.61
C LEU A 39 6.65 2.34 -11.84
N PRO A 40 6.60 1.71 -10.64
CA PRO A 40 5.42 1.26 -9.89
C PRO A 40 4.74 2.34 -9.03
N PHE A 41 5.17 3.60 -9.12
CA PHE A 41 4.87 4.64 -8.15
C PHE A 41 3.57 5.37 -8.42
N ILE A 42 3.33 5.83 -9.66
CA ILE A 42 2.24 6.75 -9.96
C ILE A 42 1.64 6.38 -11.32
N ARG A 43 0.32 6.18 -11.38
CA ARG A 43 -0.45 6.18 -12.63
C ARG A 43 -1.61 7.15 -12.47
N VAL A 44 -1.55 8.27 -13.19
CA VAL A 44 -2.58 9.31 -13.22
C VAL A 44 -3.34 9.16 -14.53
N TYR A 45 -4.66 9.10 -14.47
CA TYR A 45 -5.53 9.08 -15.65
C TYR A 45 -5.98 10.51 -15.97
N ILE A 46 -6.20 10.82 -17.25
CA ILE A 46 -6.57 12.16 -17.75
C ILE A 46 -7.90 12.62 -17.18
N ASN A 47 -8.85 11.69 -17.08
CA ASN A 47 -10.04 11.90 -16.28
C ASN A 47 -9.61 11.56 -14.85
N ASP A 48 -9.49 12.56 -13.97
CA ASP A 48 -9.08 12.46 -12.55
C ASP A 48 -9.92 11.48 -11.70
N THR A 49 -10.77 10.67 -12.33
CA THR A 49 -11.34 9.45 -11.81
C THR A 49 -10.21 8.46 -11.49
N THR A 50 -9.59 8.61 -10.32
CA THR A 50 -9.23 7.40 -9.57
C THR A 50 -10.49 6.55 -9.57
N PRO A 51 -10.49 5.31 -10.05
CA PRO A 51 -11.69 4.48 -10.00
C PRO A 51 -12.26 4.63 -8.61
N ASP A 52 -13.52 5.04 -8.47
CA ASP A 52 -14.20 4.90 -7.18
C ASP A 52 -13.96 3.45 -6.81
N LEU A 53 -13.13 3.21 -5.78
CA LEU A 53 -12.74 1.85 -5.39
C LEU A 53 -13.94 1.11 -4.78
N GLY A 54 -15.14 1.68 -4.91
CA GLY A 54 -16.39 0.95 -4.89
C GLY A 54 -16.75 0.52 -3.49
N GLY A 55 -16.45 1.39 -2.52
CA GLY A 55 -16.74 1.15 -1.11
C GLY A 55 -15.53 0.75 -0.28
N ILE A 56 -14.42 1.47 -0.38
CA ILE A 56 -13.39 1.49 0.68
C ILE A 56 -13.45 2.82 1.42
N LEU A 57 -13.53 2.76 2.75
CA LEU A 57 -13.37 3.89 3.65
C LEU A 57 -11.93 3.87 4.17
N SER A 58 -11.31 5.04 4.26
CA SER A 58 -10.01 5.16 4.92
C SER A 58 -10.01 6.25 5.98
N LYS A 59 -9.27 6.02 7.06
CA LYS A 59 -9.17 6.97 8.18
C LYS A 59 -7.76 6.96 8.77
N ASP A 60 -7.23 8.15 8.97
CA ASP A 60 -5.94 8.34 9.66
C ASP A 60 -6.15 8.29 11.17
N VAL A 61 -5.29 7.53 11.85
CA VAL A 61 -5.32 7.27 13.29
C VAL A 61 -3.92 7.37 13.88
N LYS A 62 -3.84 7.55 15.20
CA LYS A 62 -2.59 7.39 15.95
C LYS A 62 -2.66 6.13 16.80
N PHE A 63 -1.62 5.31 16.73
CA PHE A 63 -1.55 4.04 17.44
C PHE A 63 -1.07 4.27 18.88
N SER A 64 -2.03 4.39 19.81
CA SER A 64 -1.84 4.64 21.25
C SER A 64 -1.08 5.92 21.62
N ASP A 65 -1.35 6.46 22.80
CA ASP A 65 -0.66 7.65 23.30
C ASP A 65 0.83 7.39 23.59
N LYS A 66 1.22 6.14 23.84
CA LYS A 66 2.60 5.73 24.13
C LYS A 66 3.49 5.68 22.90
N LEU A 67 2.98 5.11 21.80
CA LEU A 67 3.75 4.95 20.56
C LEU A 67 3.58 6.15 19.63
N GLY A 68 2.41 6.80 19.65
CA GLY A 68 2.12 7.98 18.84
C GLY A 68 2.24 7.74 17.33
N LEU A 69 2.32 6.49 16.89
CA LEU A 69 2.64 6.12 15.51
C LEU A 69 1.43 6.40 14.61
N PRO A 70 1.55 7.30 13.62
CA PRO A 70 0.47 7.54 12.68
C PRO A 70 0.23 6.30 11.82
N ALA A 71 -1.01 6.04 11.47
CA ALA A 71 -1.39 4.96 10.57
C ALA A 71 -2.67 5.32 9.82
N ARG A 72 -2.92 4.65 8.69
CA ARG A 72 -4.19 4.73 7.95
C ARG A 72 -4.89 3.39 7.97
N ILE A 73 -6.13 3.36 8.44
CA ILE A 73 -7.00 2.18 8.40
C ILE A 73 -7.81 2.21 7.11
N TYR A 74 -8.02 1.05 6.48
CA TYR A 74 -8.86 0.82 5.31
C TYR A 74 -9.91 -0.22 5.66
N LEU A 75 -11.18 0.12 5.42
CA LEU A 75 -12.32 -0.72 5.74
C LEU A 75 -13.30 -0.72 4.57
N GLN A 76 -13.78 -1.89 4.17
CA GLN A 76 -14.82 -1.97 3.16
C GLN A 76 -16.16 -1.46 3.70
N PHE A 77 -16.89 -0.70 2.88
CA PHE A 77 -18.22 -0.16 3.19
C PHE A 77 -19.26 -1.27 3.43
N ARG A 78 -19.09 -2.42 2.78
CA ARG A 78 -19.93 -3.60 2.99
C ARG A 78 -19.04 -4.80 3.27
N LYS A 79 -19.29 -5.45 4.40
CA LYS A 79 -18.71 -6.75 4.70
C LYS A 79 -19.15 -7.75 3.61
N PRO A 80 -18.23 -8.47 2.95
CA PRO A 80 -18.62 -9.47 1.97
C PRO A 80 -19.48 -10.55 2.65
N ARG A 81 -20.59 -10.93 2.00
CA ARG A 81 -21.55 -11.89 2.57
C ARG A 81 -20.86 -13.23 2.81
N GLY A 82 -21.09 -13.82 3.98
CA GLY A 82 -20.50 -15.11 4.38
C GLY A 82 -19.13 -15.03 5.05
N PHE A 83 -18.52 -13.83 5.16
CA PHE A 83 -17.30 -13.66 5.94
C PHE A 83 -17.62 -13.50 7.43
N GLY A 84 -16.91 -14.27 8.26
CA GLY A 84 -16.86 -14.13 9.73
C GLY A 84 -16.07 -12.89 10.14
N GLU A 85 -15.20 -12.96 11.14
CA GLU A 85 -14.29 -11.84 11.42
C GLU A 85 -13.41 -11.55 10.20
N LEU A 86 -13.20 -10.27 9.87
CA LEU A 86 -12.32 -9.89 8.77
C LEU A 86 -10.86 -9.94 9.27
N PRO A 87 -9.93 -10.56 8.53
CA PRO A 87 -8.53 -10.54 8.93
C PRO A 87 -7.96 -9.12 8.84
N LEU A 88 -7.01 -8.82 9.73
CA LEU A 88 -6.26 -7.57 9.75
C LEU A 88 -4.94 -7.74 9.00
N LEU A 89 -4.74 -6.97 7.94
CA LEU A 89 -3.47 -6.82 7.25
C LEU A 89 -2.72 -5.61 7.82
N ILE A 90 -1.57 -5.84 8.45
CA ILE A 90 -0.66 -4.76 8.86
C ILE A 90 0.37 -4.56 7.74
N TYR A 91 0.44 -3.35 7.20
CA TYR A 91 1.27 -3.01 6.05
C TYR A 91 2.32 -1.95 6.40
N PHE A 92 3.55 -2.22 5.98
CA PHE A 92 4.70 -1.31 6.08
C PHE A 92 5.07 -0.88 4.66
N HIS A 93 5.03 0.42 4.39
CA HIS A 93 5.40 0.94 3.07
C HIS A 93 6.90 0.72 2.77
N GLY A 94 7.23 0.61 1.49
CA GLY A 94 8.61 0.58 1.00
C GLY A 94 9.27 1.96 1.02
N GLY A 95 10.20 2.22 0.10
CA GLY A 95 10.97 3.49 0.07
C GLY A 95 12.33 3.41 0.77
N GLY A 96 12.87 2.19 0.92
CA GLY A 96 14.23 1.99 1.42
C GLY A 96 14.48 2.49 2.85
N PHE A 97 13.41 2.72 3.64
CA PHE A 97 13.43 3.30 4.99
C PHE A 97 13.70 4.82 5.07
N PHE A 98 13.85 5.52 3.95
CA PHE A 98 14.13 6.98 3.96
C PHE A 98 13.18 7.80 3.07
N THR A 99 12.26 7.16 2.33
CA THR A 99 11.23 7.85 1.56
C THR A 99 9.84 7.23 1.77
N GLU A 100 8.83 7.92 1.25
CA GLU A 100 7.42 7.51 1.26
C GLU A 100 6.75 7.52 2.65
N SER A 101 5.44 7.27 2.68
CA SER A 101 4.61 7.30 3.87
C SER A 101 3.39 6.39 3.71
N ALA A 102 2.77 6.00 4.82
CA ALA A 102 1.44 5.36 4.84
C ALA A 102 0.35 6.20 4.14
N PHE A 103 0.60 7.49 3.96
CA PHE A 103 -0.33 8.46 3.36
C PHE A 103 -0.04 8.76 1.89
N SER A 104 1.02 8.18 1.31
CA SER A 104 1.35 8.42 -0.10
C SER A 104 0.23 7.94 -1.02
N PRO A 105 -0.09 8.67 -2.11
CA PRO A 105 -1.14 8.28 -3.06
C PRO A 105 -0.94 6.87 -3.66
N SER A 106 0.31 6.49 -3.92
CA SER A 106 0.73 5.19 -4.46
C SER A 106 0.30 4.04 -3.55
N TYR A 107 0.70 4.09 -2.28
CA TYR A 107 0.34 3.11 -1.26
C TYR A 107 -1.14 3.17 -0.90
N HIS A 108 -1.77 4.35 -0.95
CA HIS A 108 -3.20 4.47 -0.76
C HIS A 108 -3.99 3.70 -1.83
N ARG A 109 -3.67 3.92 -3.11
CA ARG A 109 -4.31 3.18 -4.20
C ARG A 109 -4.07 1.68 -4.09
N HIS A 110 -2.83 1.26 -3.82
CA HIS A 110 -2.47 -0.15 -3.67
C HIS A 110 -3.26 -0.83 -2.55
N LEU A 111 -3.27 -0.25 -1.35
CA LEU A 111 -3.96 -0.83 -0.20
C LEU A 111 -5.47 -0.80 -0.32
N SER A 112 -6.03 0.25 -0.91
CA SER A 112 -7.46 0.31 -1.20
C SER A 112 -7.90 -0.85 -2.13
N LEU A 113 -7.15 -1.08 -3.23
CA LEU A 113 -7.40 -2.21 -4.14
C LEU A 113 -7.22 -3.57 -3.46
N LEU A 114 -6.14 -3.72 -2.69
CA LEU A 114 -5.84 -4.97 -1.99
C LEU A 114 -6.91 -5.30 -0.95
N ALA A 115 -7.30 -4.30 -0.14
CA ALA A 115 -8.34 -4.44 0.87
C ALA A 115 -9.66 -4.90 0.26
N VAL A 116 -10.11 -4.24 -0.82
CA VAL A 116 -11.32 -4.61 -1.56
C VAL A 116 -11.24 -6.04 -2.12
N ARG A 117 -10.15 -6.36 -2.82
CA ARG A 117 -10.01 -7.63 -3.54
C ARG A 117 -9.89 -8.84 -2.63
N VAL A 118 -9.23 -8.70 -1.48
CA VAL A 118 -8.94 -9.84 -0.58
C VAL A 118 -9.97 -9.94 0.55
N GLY A 119 -10.79 -8.91 0.79
CA GLY A 119 -11.76 -8.97 1.89
C GLY A 119 -11.12 -8.74 3.26
N VAL A 120 -10.19 -7.78 3.37
CA VAL A 120 -9.43 -7.53 4.61
C VAL A 120 -9.63 -6.12 5.15
N VAL A 121 -9.43 -5.95 6.46
CA VAL A 121 -9.16 -4.63 7.04
C VAL A 121 -7.65 -4.40 6.91
N ALA A 122 -7.23 -3.28 6.34
CA ALA A 122 -5.81 -2.96 6.23
C ALA A 122 -5.42 -1.81 7.17
N LEU A 123 -4.25 -1.91 7.81
CA LEU A 123 -3.63 -0.88 8.61
C LEU A 123 -2.26 -0.55 8.02
N SER A 124 -2.15 0.60 7.36
CA SER A 124 -0.88 1.12 6.84
C SER A 124 -0.16 1.90 7.92
N VAL A 125 1.00 1.42 8.36
CA VAL A 125 1.78 2.06 9.42
C VAL A 125 2.69 3.12 8.80
N LYS A 126 2.67 4.35 9.35
CA LYS A 126 3.65 5.38 8.99
C LYS A 126 4.94 5.09 9.74
N ASN A 127 5.91 4.55 9.02
CA ASN A 127 7.21 4.22 9.56
C ASN A 127 7.98 5.51 9.86
N ARG A 128 8.87 5.43 10.85
CA ARG A 128 9.87 6.47 11.04
C ARG A 128 10.93 6.30 9.95
N LEU A 129 11.39 7.42 9.40
CA LEU A 129 12.36 7.43 8.31
C LEU A 129 13.76 7.69 8.84
N ALA A 130 14.74 7.10 8.15
CA ALA A 130 16.15 7.46 8.24
C ALA A 130 16.41 8.72 7.39
N PRO A 131 17.41 9.54 7.75
CA PRO A 131 18.37 9.32 8.84
C PRO A 131 17.86 9.72 10.24
N GLU A 132 16.73 10.43 10.34
CA GLU A 132 16.24 10.99 11.61
C GLU A 132 15.96 9.91 12.65
N ASN A 133 15.55 8.74 12.19
CA ASN A 133 15.35 7.54 13.00
C ASN A 133 16.06 6.38 12.31
N PRO A 134 17.33 6.09 12.66
CA PRO A 134 18.07 5.02 12.03
C PRO A 134 17.42 3.66 12.30
N LEU A 135 17.72 2.71 11.41
CA LEU A 135 17.34 1.32 11.63
C LEU A 135 17.97 0.77 12.92
N PRO A 136 17.32 -0.20 13.58
CA PRO A 136 17.90 -0.89 14.73
C PRO A 136 19.20 -1.64 14.40
#